data_AF-A0ABD5DHY5-F1
#
_entry.id   AF-A0ABD5DHY5-F1
#
_cell.length_a   1.000
_cell.length_b   1.000
_cell.length_c   1.000
_cell.angle_alpha   90.00
_cell.angle_beta   90.00
_cell.angle_gamma   90.00
#
_symmetry.space_group_name_H-M   'P 1'
#
loop_
_entity.id
_entity.type
_entity.pdbx_description
1 polymer ?
#
loop_
_entity_poly.entity_id
_entity_poly.type
_entity_poly.pdbx_seq_one_letter_code
_entity_poly.pdbx_strand_id
1 'polypeptide(L)' 'HWPAIKAIGLSGQMHGAVLLDAEGKAIRPAILWNDTRCAAECAELEAMAPELHQVAGNLAMPGFTAPKLLWVRRHE' A
#
# COMPACT_ATOMS: atom_id res chain seq x y z
N HIS A 1 25.92 -13.17 18.96
CA HIS A 1 26.53 -11.98 19.60
C HIS A 1 26.22 -10.72 18.79
N TRP A 2 25.05 -10.14 19.04
CA TRP A 2 24.66 -8.80 18.55
C TRP A 2 25.54 -7.61 19.03
N PRO A 3 26.37 -7.66 20.10
CA PRO A 3 27.09 -6.48 20.61
C PRO A 3 28.11 -5.81 19.67
N ALA A 4 28.49 -6.47 18.57
CA ALA A 4 29.45 -5.93 17.59
C ALA A 4 28.78 -5.15 16.44
N ILE A 5 27.47 -5.30 16.22
CA ILE A 5 26.77 -4.60 15.16
C ILE A 5 26.66 -3.11 15.51
N LYS A 6 27.13 -2.25 14.61
CA LYS A 6 27.14 -0.78 14.79
C LYS A 6 25.97 -0.08 14.12
N ALA A 7 25.37 -0.70 13.10
CA ALA A 7 24.21 -0.18 12.39
C ALA A 7 23.47 -1.30 11.65
N ILE A 8 22.20 -1.05 11.34
CA ILE A 8 21.36 -1.87 10.46
C ILE A 8 20.70 -0.94 9.45
N GLY A 9 20.81 -1.25 8.17
CA GLY A 9 20.12 -0.57 7.08
C GLY A 9 19.15 -1.52 6.39
N LEU A 10 17.99 -1.01 5.99
CA LEU A 10 16.95 -1.78 5.32
C LEU A 10 16.53 -1.06 4.05
N SER A 11 16.30 -1.84 3.00
CA SER A 11 15.55 -1.44 1.81
C SER A 11 14.49 -2.51 1.52
N GLY A 12 13.52 -2.19 0.68
CA GLY A 12 12.45 -3.11 0.35
C GLY A 12 11.70 -2.69 -0.90
N GLN A 13 10.91 -3.63 -1.43
CA GLN A 13 9.97 -3.31 -2.49
C GLN A 13 8.99 -2.23 -2.04
N MET A 14 8.66 -1.30 -2.95
CA MET A 14 7.73 -0.22 -2.67
C MET A 14 6.28 -0.72 -2.70
N HIS A 15 5.35 0.11 -2.21
CA HIS A 15 3.90 0.03 -2.41
C HIS A 15 3.15 -1.25 -1.98
N GLY A 16 3.83 -2.22 -1.36
CA GLY A 16 3.18 -3.38 -0.76
C GLY A 16 2.20 -2.96 0.35
N ALA A 17 0.98 -3.50 0.33
CA ALA A 17 0.02 -3.31 1.41
C ALA A 17 0.08 -4.50 2.39
N VAL A 18 0.65 -4.27 3.57
CA VAL A 18 0.68 -5.23 4.69
C VAL A 18 -0.32 -4.76 5.75
N LEU A 19 -1.38 -5.53 5.97
CA LEU A 19 -2.44 -5.17 6.91
C LEU A 19 -2.29 -6.00 8.19
N LEU A 20 -2.30 -5.30 9.32
CA LEU A 20 -2.14 -5.88 10.64
C LEU A 20 -3.39 -5.62 11.49
N ASP A 21 -3.73 -6.55 12.38
CA ASP A 21 -4.70 -6.32 13.45
C ASP A 21 -4.09 -5.51 14.60
N ALA A 22 -4.89 -5.29 15.66
CA ALA A 22 -4.47 -4.52 16.83
C ALA A 22 -3.33 -5.20 17.61
N GLU A 23 -3.18 -6.52 17.48
CA GLU A 23 -2.12 -7.32 18.09
C GLU A 23 -0.86 -7.41 17.20
N GLY A 24 -0.86 -6.75 16.03
CA GLY A 24 0.25 -6.74 15.09
C GLY A 24 0.38 -8.01 14.26
N LYS A 25 -0.67 -8.85 14.19
CA LYS A 25 -0.69 -10.04 13.34
C LYS A 25 -1.20 -9.68 11.95
N ALA A 26 -0.59 -10.28 10.94
CA ALA A 26 -1.05 -10.12 9.56
C ALA A 26 -2.44 -10.74 9.38
N ILE A 27 -3.39 -9.94 8.89
CA ILE A 27 -4.78 -10.39 8.67
C ILE A 27 -5.02 -10.93 7.27
N ARG A 28 -4.09 -10.70 6.33
CA ARG A 28 -4.10 -11.22 4.96
C ARG A 28 -2.70 -11.18 4.31
N PRO A 29 -2.42 -11.99 3.26
CA PRO A 29 -1.16 -11.93 2.52
C PRO A 29 -0.92 -10.54 1.90
N ALA A 30 0.29 -10.00 1.91
CA ALA A 30 0.57 -8.67 1.38
C ALA A 30 0.13 -8.48 -0.10
N ILE A 31 -0.52 -7.37 -0.44
CA ILE A 31 -0.80 -7.04 -1.87
C ILE A 31 0.40 -6.30 -2.45
N LEU A 32 1.14 -6.98 -3.33
CA LEU A 32 2.41 -6.51 -3.88
C LEU A 32 2.24 -5.37 -4.90
N TRP A 33 3.33 -4.68 -5.23
CA TRP A 33 3.33 -3.52 -6.14
C TRP A 33 2.94 -3.85 -7.58
N ASN A 34 3.13 -5.09 -8.01
CA ASN A 34 2.79 -5.56 -9.35
C ASN A 34 1.36 -6.14 -9.44
N ASP A 35 0.58 -6.04 -8.36
CA ASP A 35 -0.80 -6.47 -8.32
C ASP A 35 -1.72 -5.38 -8.91
N THR A 36 -2.65 -5.78 -9.79
CA THR A 36 -3.54 -4.86 -10.50
C THR A 36 -5.01 -4.99 -10.11
N ARG A 37 -5.33 -5.72 -9.03
CA ARG A 37 -6.73 -6.03 -8.64
C ARG A 37 -7.60 -4.81 -8.36
N CYS A 38 -6.99 -3.67 -8.02
CA CYS A 38 -7.67 -2.45 -7.58
C CYS A 38 -7.76 -1.37 -8.68
N ALA A 39 -7.80 -1.76 -9.95
CA ALA A 39 -7.87 -0.80 -11.06
C ALA A 39 -9.17 0.04 -11.05
N ALA A 40 -10.29 -0.55 -10.65
CA ALA A 40 -11.54 0.20 -10.51
C ALA A 40 -11.46 1.23 -9.38
N GLU A 41 -10.83 0.87 -8.27
CA GLU A 41 -10.63 1.74 -7.12
C GLU A 41 -9.64 2.88 -7.39
N CYS A 42 -8.75 2.78 -8.38
CA CYS A 42 -7.95 3.93 -8.83
C CYS A 42 -8.84 5.04 -9.40
N ALA A 43 -9.78 4.69 -10.30
CA ALA A 43 -10.69 5.66 -10.90
C ALA A 43 -11.63 6.29 -9.84
N GLU A 44 -12.08 5.48 -8.89
CA GLU A 44 -12.86 5.97 -7.75
C GLU A 44 -12.04 6.93 -6.87
N LEU A 45 -10.79 6.59 -6.56
CA LEU A 45 -9.92 7.43 -5.74
C LEU A 45 -9.72 8.81 -6.39
N GLU A 46 -9.49 8.85 -7.70
CA GLU A 46 -9.36 10.11 -8.44
C GLU A 46 -10.67 10.92 -8.48
N ALA A 47 -11.83 10.24 -8.56
CA ALA A 47 -13.12 10.91 -8.50
C ALA A 47 -13.46 11.46 -7.11
N MET A 48 -13.09 10.73 -6.05
CA MET A 48 -13.34 11.12 -4.66
C MET A 48 -12.38 12.20 -4.15
N ALA A 49 -11.17 12.27 -4.69
CA ALA A 49 -10.13 13.24 -4.34
C ALA A 49 -9.60 13.94 -5.60
N PRO A 50 -10.32 14.95 -6.14
CA PRO A 50 -9.90 15.69 -7.33
C PRO A 50 -8.52 16.36 -7.19
N GLU A 51 -8.09 16.66 -5.97
CA GLU A 51 -6.79 17.23 -5.62
C GLU A 51 -5.66 16.19 -5.53
N LEU A 52 -5.96 14.90 -5.68
CA LEU A 52 -5.01 13.80 -5.47
C LEU A 52 -3.69 14.03 -6.19
N HIS A 53 -3.71 14.45 -7.45
CA HIS A 53 -2.50 14.63 -8.24
C HIS A 53 -1.63 15.78 -7.72
N GLN A 54 -2.23 16.81 -7.14
CA GLN A 54 -1.50 17.92 -6.53
C GLN A 54 -0.86 17.50 -5.21
N VAL A 55 -1.58 16.70 -4.40
CA VAL A 55 -1.11 16.26 -3.08
C VAL A 55 -0.08 15.14 -3.19
N ALA A 56 -0.37 14.12 -4.01
CA ALA A 56 0.47 12.93 -4.16
C ALA A 56 1.56 13.08 -5.23
N GLY A 57 1.47 14.11 -6.08
CA GLY A 57 2.41 14.36 -7.18
C GLY A 57 2.38 13.31 -8.29
N ASN A 58 1.39 12.41 -8.30
CA ASN A 58 1.31 11.26 -9.21
C ASN A 58 -0.15 10.92 -9.54
N LEU A 59 -0.35 10.26 -10.68
CA LEU A 59 -1.62 9.60 -11.02
C LEU A 59 -1.88 8.39 -10.11
N ALA A 60 -3.14 8.02 -9.91
CA ALA A 60 -3.46 6.79 -9.21
C ALA A 60 -3.08 5.58 -10.09
N MET A 61 -2.31 4.64 -9.54
CA MET A 61 -1.96 3.38 -10.21
C MET A 61 -2.30 2.18 -9.34
N PRO A 62 -2.75 1.04 -9.90
CA PRO A 62 -3.14 -0.13 -9.11
C PRO A 62 -2.00 -0.69 -8.24
N GLY A 63 -0.76 -0.47 -8.66
CA GLY A 63 0.42 -0.84 -7.89
C GLY A 63 0.60 -0.06 -6.60
N PHE A 64 -0.04 1.11 -6.45
CA PHE A 64 0.05 1.97 -5.27
C PHE A 64 -0.80 1.46 -4.10
N THR A 65 -0.44 1.89 -2.89
CA THR A 65 -1.02 1.38 -1.65
C THR A 65 -2.45 1.86 -1.40
N ALA A 66 -2.76 3.13 -1.72
CA ALA A 66 -4.06 3.73 -1.46
C ALA A 66 -5.25 2.99 -2.13
N PRO A 67 -5.25 2.73 -3.45
CA PRO A 67 -6.37 2.03 -4.08
C PRO A 67 -6.55 0.59 -3.57
N LYS A 68 -5.48 -0.07 -3.08
CA LYS A 68 -5.58 -1.40 -2.46
C LYS A 68 -6.40 -1.38 -1.18
N LEU A 69 -6.34 -0.31 -0.39
CA LEU A 69 -7.15 -0.19 0.83
C LEU A 69 -8.64 0.02 0.51
N LEU A 70 -8.95 0.79 -0.53
CA LEU A 70 -10.32 0.90 -1.05
C LEU A 70 -10.84 -0.46 -1.53
N TRP A 71 -9.98 -1.23 -2.20
CA TRP A 71 -10.33 -2.56 -2.67
C TRP A 71 -10.63 -3.50 -1.50
N VAL A 72 -9.76 -3.53 -0.47
CA VAL A 72 -10.00 -4.33 0.73
C VAL A 72 -11.33 -3.92 1.36
N ARG A 73 -11.57 -2.63 1.62
CA ARG A 73 -12.83 -2.14 2.19
C ARG A 73 -14.08 -2.60 1.45
N ARG A 74 -13.99 -2.79 0.12
CA ARG A 74 -15.13 -3.18 -0.72
C ARG A 74 -15.34 -4.68 -0.79
N HIS A 75 -14.25 -5.45 -0.84
CA HIS A 75 -14.27 -6.86 -1.20
C HIS A 75 -13.96 -7.80 -0.04
N GLU A 76 -13.49 -7.29 1.10
CA GLU A 76 -13.10 -8.03 2.31
C GLU A 76 -13.59 -7.30 3.58
#